data_AF-A0A3B4X9H6-F1
#
_entry.id   AF-A0A3B4X9H6-F1
#
_cell.length_a   1.000
_cell.length_b   1.000
_cell.length_c   1.000
_cell.angle_alpha   90.00
_cell.angle_beta   90.00
_cell.angle_gamma   90.00
#
_symmetry.space_group_name_H-M   'P 1'
#
loop_
_entity.id
_entity.type
_entity.pdbx_description
1 polymer ?
#
loop_
_entity_poly.entity_id
_entity_poly.type
_entity_poly.pdbx_seq_one_letter_code
_entity_poly.pdbx_strand_id
1 'polypeptide(L)'
;MGWGVRALQDIPQGSFICEYVGELISDAEADVREDDSYLFDLDNKDGEVYCIDARYYGNISRFINHLCDPNLIPVRVFMLHQDLRFPRIAFFSSRDILSGQDHFCSL
;
A
#
# COMPACT_ATOMS: atom_id res chain seq x y z
N MET A 1 -2.46 -3.68 17.20
CA MET A 1 -2.86 -2.55 16.35
C MET A 1 -2.73 -1.27 17.15
N GLY A 2 -1.76 -0.42 16.78
CA GLY A 2 -1.46 0.87 17.39
C GLY A 2 -2.15 2.00 16.64
N TRP A 3 -1.41 2.77 15.84
CA TRP A 3 -1.97 3.80 14.95
C TRP A 3 -2.80 3.18 13.81
N GLY A 4 -3.74 3.94 13.26
CA GLY A 4 -4.58 3.52 12.14
C GLY A 4 -5.19 4.71 11.39
N VAL A 5 -5.56 4.50 10.13
CA VAL A 5 -6.21 5.53 9.29
C VAL A 5 -7.70 5.22 9.19
N ARG A 6 -8.55 6.25 9.04
CA ARG A 6 -10.01 6.09 8.84
C ARG A 6 -10.55 7.19 7.94
N ALA A 7 -11.72 6.96 7.35
CA ALA A 7 -12.43 7.95 6.57
C ALA A 7 -13.16 8.97 7.47
N LEU A 8 -13.16 10.25 7.04
CA LEU A 8 -13.95 11.34 7.65
C LEU A 8 -15.21 11.69 6.85
N GLN A 9 -15.39 11.05 5.70
CA GLN A 9 -16.55 11.17 4.82
C GLN A 9 -16.86 9.80 4.24
N ASP A 10 -18.07 9.63 3.73
CA ASP A 10 -18.43 8.41 3.00
C ASP A 10 -17.63 8.33 1.70
N ILE A 11 -17.17 7.12 1.38
CA ILE A 11 -16.35 6.85 0.20
C ILE A 11 -17.04 5.75 -0.61
N PRO A 12 -17.51 6.05 -1.83
CA PRO A 12 -18.08 5.05 -2.72
C PRO A 12 -17.07 3.96 -3.09
N GLN A 13 -17.55 2.75 -3.38
CA GLN A 13 -16.75 1.67 -3.95
C GLN A 13 -16.02 2.11 -5.23
N GLY A 14 -14.78 1.66 -5.40
CA GLY A 14 -13.93 1.98 -6.55
C GLY A 14 -13.27 3.35 -6.51
N SER A 15 -13.38 4.08 -5.40
CA SER A 15 -12.72 5.38 -5.21
C SER A 15 -11.23 5.20 -4.93
N PHE A 16 -10.39 6.00 -5.58
CA PHE A 16 -8.97 6.10 -5.22
C PHE A 16 -8.82 6.72 -3.83
N ILE A 17 -8.00 6.11 -2.97
CA ILE A 17 -7.76 6.56 -1.59
C ILE A 17 -6.42 7.26 -1.47
N CYS A 18 -5.34 6.51 -1.69
CA CYS A 18 -3.98 6.99 -1.63
C CYS A 18 -3.05 6.00 -2.34
N GLU A 19 -1.80 6.42 -2.51
CA GLU A 19 -0.74 5.56 -3.00
C GLU A 19 0.10 5.04 -1.83
N TYR A 20 0.58 3.80 -1.92
CA TYR A 20 1.62 3.30 -1.01
C TYR A 20 2.97 3.89 -1.42
N VAL A 21 3.44 4.89 -0.67
CA VAL A 21 4.67 5.62 -0.97
C VAL A 21 5.71 5.32 0.10
N GLY A 22 6.93 5.03 -0.36
CA GLY A 22 8.12 4.85 0.47
C GLY A 22 9.40 4.82 -0.34
N GLU A 23 10.46 4.29 0.27
CA GLU A 23 11.76 4.05 -0.37
C GLU A 23 11.68 2.81 -1.27
N LEU A 24 12.12 2.91 -2.52
CA LEU A 24 12.19 1.76 -3.42
C LEU A 24 13.52 1.03 -3.19
N ILE A 25 13.44 -0.24 -2.77
CA ILE A 25 14.61 -1.08 -2.47
C ILE A 25 14.52 -2.41 -3.23
N SER A 26 15.66 -3.06 -3.44
CA SER A 26 15.71 -4.43 -3.97
C SER A 26 15.42 -5.45 -2.88
N ASP A 27 14.98 -6.65 -3.26
CA ASP A 27 14.79 -7.79 -2.36
C ASP A 27 16.01 -8.07 -1.45
N ALA A 28 17.22 -8.04 -2.01
CA ALA A 28 18.46 -8.23 -1.25
C ALA A 28 18.74 -7.12 -0.19
N GLU A 29 18.19 -5.92 -0.38
CA GLU A 29 18.27 -4.84 0.60
C GLU A 29 17.16 -4.98 1.65
N ALA A 30 15.98 -5.49 1.26
CA ALA A 30 14.89 -5.80 2.18
C ALA A 30 15.28 -6.91 3.17
N ASP A 31 15.98 -7.96 2.70
CA ASP A 31 16.46 -9.08 3.53
C ASP A 31 17.39 -8.68 4.69
N VAL A 32 18.08 -7.53 4.57
CA VAL A 32 19.00 -7.05 5.60
C VAL A 32 18.37 -5.98 6.51
N ARG A 33 17.11 -5.59 6.28
CA ARG A 33 16.37 -4.69 7.16
C ARG A 33 16.00 -5.43 8.46
N GLU A 34 16.19 -4.77 9.60
CA GLU A 34 15.81 -5.34 10.90
C GLU A 34 14.29 -5.33 11.15
N ASP A 35 13.55 -4.45 10.45
CA ASP A 35 12.12 -4.22 10.63
C ASP A 35 11.41 -4.26 9.26
N ASP A 36 10.64 -5.30 9.05
CA ASP A 36 9.88 -5.59 7.82
C ASP A 36 8.41 -5.12 7.90
N SER A 37 8.01 -4.46 9.00
CA SER A 37 6.61 -4.11 9.26
C SER A 37 5.97 -3.14 8.25
N TYR A 38 6.78 -2.51 7.39
CA TYR A 38 6.36 -1.48 6.43
C TYR A 38 6.85 -1.76 5.01
N LEU A 39 7.06 -3.03 4.67
CA LEU A 39 7.40 -3.46 3.32
C LEU A 39 6.13 -3.72 2.50
N PHE A 40 6.18 -3.36 1.22
CA PHE A 40 5.17 -3.70 0.23
C PHE A 40 5.86 -4.27 -1.02
N ASP A 41 5.61 -5.54 -1.32
CA ASP A 41 6.25 -6.25 -2.43
C ASP A 41 5.65 -5.85 -3.78
N LEU A 42 6.50 -5.64 -4.78
CA LEU A 42 6.08 -5.24 -6.13
C LEU A 42 6.01 -6.40 -7.12
N ASP A 43 6.12 -7.65 -6.65
CA ASP A 43 5.99 -8.93 -7.36
C ASP A 43 6.05 -8.81 -8.88
N ASN A 44 7.23 -9.08 -9.44
CA ASN A 44 7.43 -9.10 -10.87
C ASN A 44 7.75 -10.51 -11.38
N LYS A 45 7.16 -10.90 -12.52
CA LYS A 45 7.29 -12.26 -13.06
C LYS A 45 8.68 -12.57 -13.63
N ASP A 46 9.52 -11.55 -13.81
CA ASP A 46 10.79 -11.63 -14.55
C ASP A 46 12.03 -11.71 -13.65
N GLY A 47 11.87 -12.12 -12.38
CA GLY A 47 12.96 -12.54 -11.51
C GLY A 47 13.65 -11.43 -10.69
N GLU A 48 13.59 -10.17 -11.10
CA GLU A 48 13.96 -9.03 -10.24
C GLU A 48 12.75 -8.58 -9.41
N VAL A 49 12.81 -8.81 -8.10
CA VAL A 49 11.79 -8.38 -7.13
C VAL A 49 12.27 -7.11 -6.42
N TYR A 50 11.38 -6.14 -6.35
CA TYR A 50 11.58 -4.88 -5.64
C TYR A 50 10.47 -4.70 -4.62
N CYS A 51 10.76 -3.93 -3.58
CA CYS A 51 9.82 -3.62 -2.51
C CYS A 51 9.78 -2.11 -2.26
N ILE A 52 8.66 -1.62 -1.77
CA ILE A 52 8.53 -0.27 -1.23
C ILE A 52 8.62 -0.37 0.29
N ASP A 53 9.65 0.25 0.89
CA ASP A 53 9.83 0.35 2.33
C ASP A 53 9.38 1.72 2.86
N ALA A 54 8.30 1.72 3.65
CA ALA A 54 7.74 2.92 4.27
C ALA A 54 8.22 3.16 5.73
N ARG A 55 9.28 2.46 6.19
CA ARG A 55 9.76 2.51 7.57
C ARG A 55 10.34 3.85 7.97
N TYR A 56 11.24 4.40 7.14
CA TYR A 56 11.93 5.67 7.37
C TYR A 56 11.33 6.81 6.56
N TYR A 57 10.90 6.53 5.33
CA TYR A 57 10.27 7.49 4.43
C TYR A 57 8.96 6.89 3.94
N GLY A 58 7.84 7.55 4.21
CA GLY A 58 6.55 7.10 3.71
C GLY A 58 5.45 8.13 3.94
N ASN A 59 4.32 7.95 3.26
CA ASN A 59 3.15 8.81 3.42
C ASN A 59 2.14 8.20 4.43
N ILE A 60 0.87 8.66 4.40
CA ILE A 60 -0.20 8.16 5.26
C ILE A 60 -0.47 6.65 5.13
N SER A 61 -0.16 6.05 3.97
CA SER A 61 -0.45 4.64 3.68
C SER A 61 0.24 3.68 4.64
N ARG A 62 1.38 4.07 5.20
CA ARG A 62 2.16 3.25 6.15
C ARG A 62 1.39 2.91 7.43
N PHE A 63 0.31 3.63 7.72
CA PHE A 63 -0.54 3.41 8.89
C PHE A 63 -1.85 2.68 8.57
N ILE A 64 -2.04 2.25 7.32
CA ILE A 64 -3.15 1.36 6.94
C ILE A 64 -2.83 -0.01 7.53
N ASN A 65 -3.77 -0.57 8.29
CA ASN A 65 -3.56 -1.85 8.96
C ASN A 65 -3.86 -3.02 8.01
N HIS A 66 -3.34 -4.20 8.33
CA HIS A 66 -3.72 -5.44 7.66
C HIS A 66 -4.99 -6.04 8.29
N LEU A 67 -6.00 -6.41 7.50
CA LEU A 67 -7.20 -7.13 7.97
C LEU A 67 -7.58 -8.28 7.03
N CYS A 68 -8.15 -9.35 7.60
CA CYS A 68 -8.65 -10.51 6.87
C CYS A 68 -9.88 -10.22 5.97
N ASP A 69 -10.58 -9.10 6.20
CA ASP A 69 -11.68 -8.60 5.37
C ASP A 69 -11.41 -7.12 5.01
N PRO A 70 -10.54 -6.85 4.03
CA PRO A 70 -10.08 -5.50 3.71
C PRO A 70 -11.17 -4.67 3.02
N ASN A 71 -11.17 -3.37 3.29
CA ASN A 71 -11.97 -2.39 2.55
C ASN A 71 -11.17 -1.68 1.45
N LEU A 72 -9.87 -1.95 1.33
CA LEU A 72 -8.98 -1.45 0.28
C LEU A 72 -8.36 -2.57 -0.55
N ILE A 73 -8.18 -2.32 -1.85
CA ILE A 73 -7.43 -3.18 -2.76
C ILE A 73 -6.23 -2.42 -3.35
N PRO A 74 -5.02 -2.99 -3.32
CA PRO A 74 -3.88 -2.43 -4.02
C PRO A 74 -3.97 -2.71 -5.53
N VAL A 75 -3.72 -1.69 -6.34
CA VAL A 75 -3.71 -1.75 -7.81
C VAL A 75 -2.38 -1.23 -8.33
N ARG A 76 -1.74 -2.00 -9.22
CA ARG A 76 -0.52 -1.58 -9.93
C ARG A 76 -0.87 -0.56 -11.01
N VAL A 77 -0.27 0.62 -10.95
CA VAL A 77 -0.51 1.72 -11.87
C VAL A 77 0.81 2.21 -12.46
N PHE A 78 0.80 2.44 -13.78
CA PHE A 78 1.89 3.08 -14.52
C PHE A 78 1.43 4.44 -15.00
N MET A 79 2.24 5.48 -14.79
CA MET A 79 1.91 6.86 -15.15
C MET A 79 3.02 7.46 -16.02
N LEU A 80 3.99 8.14 -15.41
CA LEU A 80 5.05 8.86 -16.11
C LEU A 80 6.07 7.92 -16.79
N HIS A 81 6.17 6.68 -16.33
CA HIS A 81 6.98 5.63 -16.93
C HIS A 81 6.19 4.31 -16.97
N GLN A 82 6.68 3.39 -17.79
CA GLN A 82 6.09 2.05 -18.00
C GLN A 82 7.10 0.92 -17.72
N ASP A 83 8.14 1.21 -16.92
CA ASP A 83 9.04 0.17 -16.43
C ASP A 83 8.27 -0.79 -15.50
N LEU A 84 8.02 -2.00 -15.98
CA LEU A 84 7.19 -3.01 -15.31
C LEU A 84 7.72 -3.44 -13.94
N ARG A 85 9.02 -3.22 -13.69
CA ARG A 85 9.69 -3.48 -12.40
C ARG A 85 9.24 -2.52 -11.31
N PHE A 86 8.74 -1.35 -11.68
CA PHE A 86 8.44 -0.26 -10.74
C PHE A 86 6.98 0.21 -10.85
N PRO A 87 5.98 -0.67 -10.67
CA PRO A 87 4.60 -0.23 -10.59
C PRO A 87 4.42 0.70 -9.38
N ARG A 88 3.56 1.71 -9.51
CA ARG A 88 3.08 2.46 -8.34
C ARG A 88 1.88 1.73 -7.75
N ILE A 89 1.79 1.67 -6.43
CA ILE A 89 0.71 0.95 -5.74
C ILE A 89 -0.36 1.93 -5.30
N ALA A 90 -1.51 1.91 -5.97
CA ALA A 90 -2.66 2.75 -5.65
C ALA A 90 -3.73 1.93 -4.91
N PHE A 91 -4.19 2.42 -3.76
CA PHE A 91 -5.32 1.82 -3.05
C PHE A 91 -6.64 2.37 -3.56
N PHE A 92 -7.56 1.46 -3.83
CA PHE A 92 -8.96 1.75 -4.16
C PHE A 92 -9.89 1.09 -3.15
N SER A 93 -11.05 1.70 -2.89
CA SER A 93 -12.07 1.08 -2.05
C SER A 93 -12.68 -0.16 -2.72
N SER A 94 -12.70 -1.28 -2.01
CA SER A 94 -13.29 -2.55 -2.49
C SER A 94 -14.81 -2.60 -2.33
N ARG A 95 -15.36 -1.75 -1.47
CA ARG A 95 -16.78 -1.56 -1.13
C ARG A 95 -17.02 -0.12 -0.68
N ASP A 96 -18.28 0.25 -0.46
CA ASP A 96 -18.60 1.54 0.18
C ASP A 96 -18.02 1.58 1.61
N ILE A 97 -17.40 2.71 1.98
CA ILE A 97 -16.84 2.95 3.31
C ILE A 97 -17.61 4.09 3.95
N LEU A 98 -18.27 3.80 5.08
CA LEU A 98 -19.00 4.81 5.84
C LEU A 98 -18.07 5.58 6.78
N SER A 99 -18.27 6.88 6.87
CA SER A 99 -17.48 7.76 7.72
C SER A 99 -17.44 7.28 9.17
N GLY A 100 -16.24 7.18 9.74
CA GLY A 100 -16.04 6.88 11.16
C GLY A 100 -16.40 5.46 11.64
N GLN A 101 -16.92 4.58 10.78
CA GLN A 101 -17.26 3.20 11.18
C GLN A 101 -16.04 2.27 11.15
N ASP A 102 -15.24 2.36 10.08
CA ASP A 102 -14.13 1.45 9.85
C ASP A 102 -12.79 2.17 9.68
N HIS A 103 -11.72 1.51 10.12
CA HIS A 103 -10.36 1.87 9.74
C HIS A 103 -10.09 1.39 8.30
N PHE A 104 -9.24 2.13 7.58
CA PHE A 104 -8.70 1.66 6.32
C PHE A 104 -7.79 0.47 6.56
N CYS A 105 -8.06 -0.61 5.83
CA CYS A 105 -7.29 -1.83 5.93
C CYS A 105 -7.11 -2.48 4.55
N SER A 106 -5.90 -2.95 4.28
CA SER A 106 -5.56 -3.73 3.09
C SER A 106 -5.24 -5.18 3.45
N LEU A 107 -5.25 -6.05 2.44
CA LEU A 107 -4.50 -7.31 2.48
C LEU A 107 -3.01 -7.04 2.33
#